data_AF-A0AA38YQ60-F1
#
_entry.id   AF-A0AA38YQ60-F1
#
_cell.length_a   1.000
_cell.length_b   1.000
_cell.length_c   1.000
_cell.angle_alpha   90.00
_cell.angle_beta   90.00
_cell.angle_gamma   90.00
#
_symmetry.space_group_name_H-M   'P 1'
#
loop_
_entity.id
_entity.type
_entity.pdbx_description
1 polymer ?
#
loop_
_entity_poly.entity_id
_entity_poly.type
_entity_poly.pdbx_seq_one_letter_code
_entity_poly.pdbx_strand_id
1 'polypeptide(L)'
;MQRFVYTMRAVQGSLMVSSVINIFLGYSRVWGNLTRFFSPVVLVPVVCVVGLGLFMRGFPQLANCVEIGLPMLILLVIGQQYLKRIHPRAELILERFGLLFCVAIIWAFAGILTVAGAYKNAMEQTKRSCSVDHSYLISSSPWIRIPYPFQWGPPVFRASHVFGMMGAVLVTSAESTGTFFAAARLAGATPPPPHVLSRSIGLQGISLLLDGLFGAAVGTTASVENVGLIGLTHIGSRRVVQISTAFMFFFSIFGKFGAFFASIPLPIFAAIYCVLFGIVAAIGISFLQFANSNSMRNLYILGVSLFLGVSISQYFVSHTTTDGHGPVKTDGGWFNDILNTIFSSPPTVAIIVGTLLDNTLDARRFHDDRGIQWLVPFHHRKGDTRNEEFYNLPLRINEYMPTRYL
;
A
#
# COMPACT_ATOMS: atom_id res chain seq x y z
N MET A 1 -21.14 -10.61 20.02
CA MET A 1 -19.78 -10.40 20.57
C MET A 1 -18.88 -11.62 20.43
N GLN A 2 -19.32 -12.84 20.79
CA GLN A 2 -18.51 -14.07 20.70
C GLN A 2 -17.99 -14.39 19.30
N ARG A 3 -18.81 -14.26 18.25
CA ARG A 3 -18.37 -14.46 16.84
C ARG A 3 -17.27 -13.49 16.44
N PHE A 4 -17.35 -12.23 16.85
CA PHE A 4 -16.32 -11.22 16.56
C PHE A 4 -14.99 -11.58 17.23
N VAL A 5 -15.01 -11.90 18.52
CA VAL A 5 -13.81 -12.33 19.26
C VAL A 5 -13.21 -13.59 18.62
N TYR A 6 -14.05 -14.54 18.23
CA TYR A 6 -13.60 -15.74 17.53
C TYR A 6 -12.88 -15.42 16.21
N THR A 7 -13.48 -14.58 15.37
CA THR A 7 -12.88 -14.16 14.10
C THR A 7 -11.56 -13.42 14.33
N MET A 8 -11.49 -12.50 15.29
CA MET A 8 -10.25 -11.79 15.61
C MET A 8 -9.14 -12.75 16.05
N ARG A 9 -9.45 -13.72 16.92
CA ARG A 9 -8.48 -14.75 17.35
C ARG A 9 -8.02 -15.65 16.20
N ALA A 10 -8.91 -15.94 15.25
CA ALA A 10 -8.56 -16.69 14.04
C ALA A 10 -7.63 -15.90 13.11
N VAL A 11 -7.90 -14.61 12.92
CA VAL A 11 -7.05 -13.69 12.15
C VAL A 11 -5.69 -13.51 12.82
N GLN A 12 -5.64 -13.41 14.15
CA GLN A 12 -4.39 -13.36 14.90
C GLN A 12 -3.52 -14.60 14.65
N GLY A 13 -4.11 -15.79 14.79
CA GLY A 13 -3.42 -17.05 14.55
C GLY A 13 -2.93 -17.17 13.11
N SER A 14 -3.75 -16.79 12.12
CA SER A 14 -3.35 -16.86 10.72
C SER A 14 -2.26 -15.85 10.37
N LEU A 15 -2.33 -14.61 10.85
CA LEU A 15 -1.29 -13.60 10.64
C LEU A 15 0.06 -14.05 11.22
N MET A 16 0.07 -14.59 12.45
CA MET A 16 1.29 -15.10 13.07
C MET A 16 1.95 -16.19 12.23
N VAL A 17 1.18 -17.20 11.80
CA VAL A 17 1.74 -18.32 11.01
C VAL A 17 2.21 -17.84 9.64
N SER A 18 1.39 -17.05 8.94
CA SER A 18 1.73 -16.58 7.59
C SER A 18 2.90 -15.59 7.61
N SER A 19 3.12 -14.84 8.69
CA SER A 19 4.26 -13.93 8.83
C SER A 19 5.62 -14.63 8.69
N VAL A 20 5.71 -15.90 9.11
CA VAL A 20 6.92 -16.73 9.00
C VAL A 20 7.38 -16.85 7.55
N ILE A 21 6.46 -16.82 6.59
CA ILE A 21 6.78 -16.88 5.16
C ILE A 21 7.51 -15.63 4.71
N ASN A 22 7.04 -14.44 5.06
CA ASN A 22 7.74 -13.19 4.68
C ASN A 22 9.08 -13.05 5.40
N ILE A 23 9.16 -13.46 6.67
CA ILE A 23 10.42 -13.52 7.41
C ILE A 23 11.40 -14.45 6.67
N PHE A 24 10.95 -15.64 6.30
CA PHE A 24 11.76 -16.61 5.57
C PHE A 24 12.16 -16.09 4.19
N LEU A 25 11.21 -15.63 3.37
CA LEU A 25 11.47 -15.10 2.01
C LEU A 25 12.43 -13.91 2.01
N GLY A 26 12.29 -13.02 3.01
CA GLY A 26 13.12 -11.85 3.16
C GLY A 26 14.54 -12.17 3.62
N TYR A 27 14.70 -12.98 4.68
CA TYR A 27 16.02 -13.29 5.23
C TYR A 27 16.75 -14.43 4.49
N SER A 28 16.05 -15.29 3.75
CA SER A 28 16.68 -16.33 2.91
C SER A 28 17.31 -15.79 1.61
N ARG A 29 17.15 -14.48 1.32
CA ARG A 29 17.55 -13.82 0.05
C ARG A 29 16.79 -14.30 -1.19
N VAL A 30 15.79 -15.17 -1.02
CA VAL A 30 14.96 -15.66 -2.14
C VAL A 30 14.27 -14.49 -2.83
N TRP A 31 13.71 -13.56 -2.06
CA TRP A 31 13.06 -12.38 -2.64
C TRP A 31 14.06 -11.47 -3.37
N GLY A 32 15.22 -11.21 -2.77
CA GLY A 32 16.29 -10.45 -3.44
C GLY A 32 16.72 -11.07 -4.77
N ASN A 33 16.86 -12.40 -4.83
CA ASN A 33 17.18 -13.08 -6.09
C ASN A 33 16.05 -12.96 -7.12
N LEU A 34 14.78 -13.04 -6.70
CA LEU A 34 13.63 -12.83 -7.58
C LEU A 34 13.65 -11.41 -8.19
N THR A 35 13.93 -10.39 -7.39
CA THR A 35 13.95 -8.99 -7.86
C THR A 35 15.04 -8.70 -8.90
N ARG A 36 16.08 -9.55 -9.01
CA ARG A 36 17.11 -9.41 -10.06
C ARG A 36 16.57 -9.71 -11.46
N PHE A 37 15.44 -10.42 -11.57
CA PHE A 37 14.77 -10.66 -12.84
C PHE A 37 13.89 -9.49 -13.28
N PHE A 38 13.75 -8.44 -12.46
CA PHE A 38 12.92 -7.29 -12.80
C PHE A 38 13.72 -6.31 -13.65
N SER A 39 13.25 -6.10 -14.88
CA SER A 39 13.72 -5.01 -15.75
C SER A 39 12.85 -3.77 -15.56
N PRO A 40 13.35 -2.57 -15.92
CA PRO A 40 12.50 -1.37 -15.99
C PRO A 40 11.20 -1.57 -16.78
N VAL A 41 11.22 -2.35 -17.87
CA VAL A 41 10.02 -2.66 -18.67
C VAL A 41 8.96 -3.40 -17.85
N VAL A 42 9.37 -4.30 -16.95
CA VAL A 42 8.46 -5.01 -16.02
C VAL A 42 8.02 -4.12 -14.87
N LEU A 43 8.91 -3.24 -14.37
CA LEU A 43 8.58 -2.34 -13.27
C LEU A 43 7.49 -1.33 -13.64
N VAL A 44 7.42 -0.88 -14.89
CA VAL A 44 6.37 0.05 -15.36
C VAL A 44 4.95 -0.47 -15.08
N PRO A 45 4.49 -1.60 -15.67
CA PRO A 45 3.14 -2.11 -15.43
C PRO A 45 2.92 -2.48 -13.96
N VAL A 46 3.94 -2.97 -13.25
CA VAL A 46 3.83 -3.34 -11.84
C VAL A 46 3.52 -2.12 -10.98
N VAL A 47 4.32 -1.06 -11.07
CA VAL A 47 4.11 0.17 -10.29
C VAL A 47 2.82 0.88 -10.71
N CYS A 48 2.50 0.89 -12.02
CA CYS A 48 1.24 1.43 -12.50
C CYS A 48 0.03 0.74 -11.85
N VAL A 49 0.06 -0.59 -11.81
CA VAL A 49 -1.03 -1.42 -11.30
C VAL A 49 -1.06 -1.47 -9.77
N VAL A 50 0.04 -1.16 -9.07
CA VAL A 50 0.02 -0.89 -7.62
C VAL A 50 -0.85 0.33 -7.30
N GLY A 51 -0.74 1.41 -8.08
CA GLY A 51 -1.63 2.56 -7.93
C GLY A 51 -3.05 2.27 -8.46
N LEU A 52 -3.15 1.92 -9.74
CA LEU A 52 -4.45 1.75 -10.41
C LEU A 52 -5.24 0.56 -9.88
N GLY A 53 -4.59 -0.50 -9.40
CA GLY A 53 -5.26 -1.71 -8.90
C GLY A 53 -6.15 -1.48 -7.68
N LEU A 54 -5.95 -0.36 -6.97
CA LEU A 54 -6.77 0.06 -5.83
C LEU A 54 -7.88 1.05 -6.21
N PHE A 55 -8.22 1.19 -7.50
CA PHE A 55 -9.22 2.16 -7.96
C PHE A 55 -10.59 2.01 -7.28
N MET A 56 -10.96 0.80 -6.87
CA MET A 56 -12.20 0.54 -6.14
C MET A 56 -12.28 1.25 -4.78
N ARG A 57 -11.13 1.56 -4.16
CA ARG A 57 -11.05 2.35 -2.92
C ARG A 57 -11.07 3.86 -3.17
N GLY A 58 -10.96 4.30 -4.42
CA GLY A 58 -11.02 5.70 -4.82
C GLY A 58 -12.46 6.15 -5.10
N PHE A 59 -12.77 6.42 -6.37
CA PHE A 59 -14.03 7.05 -6.77
C PHE A 59 -15.30 6.29 -6.34
N PRO A 60 -15.37 4.93 -6.38
CA PRO A 60 -16.55 4.22 -5.91
C PRO A 60 -16.85 4.45 -4.42
N GLN A 61 -15.80 4.52 -3.58
CA GLN A 61 -15.96 4.78 -2.15
C GLN A 61 -16.28 6.25 -1.86
N LEU A 62 -15.77 7.17 -2.70
CA LEU A 62 -16.15 8.58 -2.71
C LEU A 62 -17.63 8.75 -3.06
N ALA A 63 -18.12 8.01 -4.06
CA ALA A 63 -19.48 8.11 -4.58
C ALA A 63 -20.55 7.69 -3.55
N ASN A 64 -20.19 6.95 -2.51
CA ASN A 64 -21.07 6.67 -1.38
C ASN A 64 -21.53 7.96 -0.66
N CYS A 65 -20.76 9.05 -0.76
CA CYS A 65 -21.15 10.38 -0.31
C CYS A 65 -20.59 11.47 -1.23
N VAL A 66 -21.26 11.66 -2.38
CA VAL A 66 -20.82 12.63 -3.40
C VAL A 66 -20.76 14.06 -2.83
N GLU A 67 -21.68 14.43 -1.95
CA GLU A 67 -21.78 15.79 -1.38
C GLU A 67 -20.54 16.23 -0.60
N ILE A 68 -19.81 15.29 0.04
CA ILE A 68 -18.59 15.58 0.81
C ILE A 68 -17.36 15.23 -0.03
N GLY A 69 -17.41 14.07 -0.69
CA GLY A 69 -16.28 13.53 -1.43
C GLY A 69 -15.91 14.32 -2.68
N LEU A 70 -16.91 14.82 -3.43
CA LEU A 70 -16.66 15.57 -4.67
C LEU A 70 -16.09 16.97 -4.38
N PRO A 71 -16.61 17.76 -3.40
CA PRO A 71 -15.95 18.99 -2.98
C PRO A 71 -14.53 18.76 -2.46
N MET A 72 -14.26 17.66 -1.75
CA MET A 72 -12.89 17.32 -1.33
C MET A 72 -11.96 17.10 -2.53
N LEU A 73 -12.40 16.34 -3.52
CA LEU A 73 -11.61 16.07 -4.71
C LEU A 73 -11.34 17.35 -5.50
N ILE A 74 -12.36 18.17 -5.72
CA ILE A 74 -12.22 19.47 -6.39
C ILE A 74 -11.29 20.39 -5.61
N LEU A 75 -11.50 20.55 -4.30
CA LEU A 75 -10.68 21.40 -3.45
C LEU A 75 -9.22 20.94 -3.43
N LEU A 76 -8.98 19.63 -3.40
CA LEU A 76 -7.64 19.08 -3.45
C LEU A 76 -6.96 19.37 -4.79
N VAL A 77 -7.63 19.13 -5.92
CA VAL A 77 -7.06 19.39 -7.26
C VAL A 77 -6.82 20.88 -7.49
N ILE A 78 -7.83 21.71 -7.20
CA ILE A 78 -7.72 23.17 -7.36
C ILE A 78 -6.70 23.74 -6.37
N GLY A 79 -6.72 23.27 -5.13
CA GLY A 79 -5.79 23.67 -4.08
C GLY A 79 -4.33 23.36 -4.43
N GLN A 80 -4.08 22.23 -5.09
CA GLN A 80 -2.73 21.85 -5.51
C GLN A 80 -2.28 22.58 -6.78
N GLN A 81 -3.19 22.92 -7.71
CA GLN A 81 -2.83 23.55 -9.00
C GLN A 81 -2.84 25.09 -8.97
N TYR A 82 -3.85 25.70 -8.35
CA TYR A 82 -4.13 27.14 -8.46
C TYR A 82 -3.66 27.95 -7.26
N LEU A 83 -3.75 27.39 -6.05
CA LEU A 83 -3.37 28.07 -4.82
C LEU A 83 -1.85 28.28 -4.68
N LYS A 84 -1.03 27.49 -5.39
CA LYS A 84 0.42 27.72 -5.53
C LYS A 84 0.76 29.04 -6.23
N ARG A 85 -0.12 29.57 -7.09
CA ARG A 85 0.15 30.78 -7.90
C ARG A 85 -0.20 32.10 -7.21
N ILE A 86 -0.85 32.08 -6.04
CA ILE A 86 -1.39 33.29 -5.42
C ILE A 86 -0.33 34.04 -4.59
N HIS A 87 0.56 33.33 -3.90
CA HIS A 87 1.60 33.98 -3.08
C HIS A 87 2.80 33.06 -2.79
N PRO A 88 4.06 33.52 -2.93
CA PRO A 88 5.26 32.68 -2.75
C PRO A 88 5.47 32.18 -1.31
N ARG A 89 4.97 32.92 -0.30
CA ARG A 89 4.97 32.45 1.10
C ARG A 89 3.85 31.45 1.39
N ALA A 90 2.71 31.60 0.72
CA ALA A 90 1.58 30.67 0.84
C ALA A 90 1.90 29.36 0.12
N GLU A 91 2.62 29.41 -0.98
CA GLU A 91 3.10 28.25 -1.75
C GLU A 91 3.85 27.25 -0.86
N LEU A 92 4.83 27.72 -0.08
CA LEU A 92 5.66 26.86 0.78
C LEU A 92 4.86 26.18 1.91
N ILE A 93 3.81 26.85 2.40
CA ILE A 93 2.92 26.32 3.45
C ILE A 93 1.87 25.37 2.85
N LEU A 94 1.25 25.75 1.73
CA LEU A 94 0.19 24.98 1.05
C LEU A 94 0.74 23.74 0.36
N GLU A 95 1.98 23.75 -0.12
CA GLU A 95 2.60 22.57 -0.72
C GLU A 95 2.86 21.47 0.32
N ARG A 96 3.18 21.86 1.57
CA ARG A 96 3.50 20.92 2.65
C ARG A 96 2.27 20.49 3.45
N PHE A 97 1.35 21.42 3.71
CA PHE A 97 0.20 21.23 4.59
C PHE A 97 -1.15 21.32 3.86
N GLY A 98 -1.16 21.54 2.54
CA GLY A 98 -2.39 21.73 1.77
C GLY A 98 -3.37 20.57 1.90
N LEU A 99 -2.87 19.33 1.96
CA LEU A 99 -3.72 18.16 2.21
C LEU A 99 -4.42 18.25 3.57
N LEU A 100 -3.71 18.62 4.63
CA LEU A 100 -4.29 18.75 5.97
C LEU A 100 -5.31 19.89 6.03
N PHE A 101 -5.05 21.02 5.38
CA PHE A 101 -6.01 22.12 5.28
C PHE A 101 -7.27 21.70 4.52
N CYS A 102 -7.14 20.99 3.39
CA CYS A 102 -8.30 20.49 2.65
C CYS A 102 -9.13 19.54 3.51
N VAL A 103 -8.50 18.61 4.21
CA VAL A 103 -9.18 17.70 5.14
C VAL A 103 -9.89 18.48 6.24
N ALA A 104 -9.24 19.44 6.88
CA ALA A 104 -9.83 20.24 7.96
C ALA A 104 -11.05 21.05 7.49
N ILE A 105 -10.96 21.69 6.32
CA ILE A 105 -12.05 22.48 5.73
C ILE A 105 -13.25 21.58 5.42
N ILE A 106 -13.03 20.46 4.72
CA ILE A 106 -14.13 19.57 4.34
C ILE A 106 -14.70 18.83 5.55
N TRP A 107 -13.88 18.47 6.53
CA TRP A 107 -14.37 17.89 7.78
C TRP A 107 -15.26 18.87 8.55
N ALA A 108 -14.87 20.15 8.62
CA ALA A 108 -15.72 21.20 9.20
C ALA A 108 -17.02 21.38 8.41
N PHE A 109 -16.96 21.39 7.07
CA PHE A 109 -18.13 21.46 6.20
C PHE A 109 -19.08 20.26 6.40
N ALA A 110 -18.54 19.05 6.49
CA ALA A 110 -19.30 17.83 6.79
C ALA A 110 -19.96 17.91 8.18
N GLY A 111 -19.27 18.47 9.16
CA GLY A 111 -19.83 18.74 10.49
C GLY A 111 -21.03 19.69 10.44
N ILE A 112 -20.92 20.78 9.68
CA ILE A 112 -22.01 21.75 9.49
C ILE A 112 -23.22 21.08 8.81
N LEU A 113 -23.01 20.30 7.75
CA LEU A 113 -24.08 19.56 7.07
C LEU A 113 -24.77 18.54 7.99
N THR A 114 -23.99 17.89 8.85
CA THR A 114 -24.51 16.93 9.83
C THR A 114 -25.41 17.62 10.85
N VAL A 115 -24.97 18.77 11.41
CA VAL A 115 -25.75 19.55 12.39
C VAL A 115 -26.97 20.22 11.76
N ALA A 116 -26.86 20.69 10.51
CA ALA A 116 -27.96 21.26 9.73
C ALA A 116 -29.07 20.23 9.42
N GLY A 117 -28.83 18.94 9.68
CA GLY A 117 -29.84 17.89 9.56
C GLY A 117 -30.05 17.39 8.12
N ALA A 118 -29.13 17.70 7.20
CA ALA A 118 -29.19 17.26 5.80
C ALA A 118 -29.36 15.73 5.67
N TYR A 119 -28.81 14.97 6.61
CA TYR A 119 -28.84 13.50 6.60
C TYR A 119 -29.94 12.88 7.47
N LYS A 120 -30.84 13.65 8.10
CA LYS A 120 -31.87 13.09 9.02
C LYS A 120 -32.85 12.12 8.33
N ASN A 121 -33.17 12.38 7.05
CA ASN A 121 -34.10 11.56 6.25
C ASN A 121 -33.40 10.66 5.20
N ALA A 122 -32.06 10.65 5.17
CA ALA A 122 -31.30 9.87 4.20
C ALA A 122 -31.28 8.37 4.55
N MET A 123 -30.95 7.53 3.56
CA MET A 123 -30.80 6.08 3.72
C MET A 123 -29.69 5.76 4.75
N GLU A 124 -29.83 4.66 5.50
CA GLU A 124 -28.92 4.29 6.60
C GLU A 124 -27.45 4.17 6.15
N GLN A 125 -27.19 3.75 4.91
CA GLN A 125 -25.84 3.70 4.33
C GLN A 125 -25.24 5.09 4.12
N THR A 126 -26.05 6.04 3.64
CA THR A 126 -25.67 7.45 3.45
C THR A 126 -25.44 8.12 4.80
N LYS A 127 -26.29 7.86 5.80
CA LYS A 127 -26.10 8.33 7.18
C LYS A 127 -24.77 7.88 7.76
N ARG A 128 -24.40 6.61 7.59
CA ARG A 128 -23.13 6.06 8.09
C ARG A 128 -21.89 6.55 7.34
N SER A 129 -22.04 6.87 6.05
CA SER A 129 -20.90 7.27 5.20
C SER A 129 -20.67 8.79 5.19
N CYS A 130 -21.72 9.59 5.39
CA CYS A 130 -21.68 11.06 5.30
C CYS A 130 -21.68 11.76 6.66
N SER A 131 -22.24 11.15 7.72
CA SER A 131 -22.33 11.81 9.02
C SER A 131 -20.98 11.83 9.74
N VAL A 132 -20.62 12.98 10.29
CA VAL A 132 -19.50 13.13 11.23
C VAL A 132 -19.92 12.72 12.66
N ASP A 133 -21.23 12.76 12.93
CA ASP A 133 -21.79 12.49 14.24
C ASP A 133 -22.03 10.99 14.43
N HIS A 134 -20.94 10.26 14.72
CA HIS A 134 -21.04 9.01 15.44
C HIS A 134 -21.19 9.34 16.93
N SER A 135 -22.37 9.85 17.29
CA SER A 135 -22.77 10.49 18.56
C SER A 135 -22.43 9.75 19.86
N TYR A 136 -21.91 8.53 19.78
CA TYR A 136 -21.46 7.76 20.94
C TYR A 136 -19.96 7.40 20.94
N LEU A 137 -19.21 7.52 19.84
CA LEU A 137 -17.80 7.07 19.79
C LEU A 137 -16.86 7.95 20.62
N ILE A 138 -17.02 9.27 20.54
CA ILE A 138 -16.17 10.20 21.30
C ILE A 138 -16.55 10.19 22.78
N SER A 139 -17.82 10.04 23.12
CA SER A 139 -18.27 9.97 24.53
C SER A 139 -17.86 8.65 25.20
N SER A 140 -18.07 7.51 24.52
CA SER A 140 -17.80 6.17 25.08
C SER A 140 -16.34 5.72 25.02
N SER A 141 -15.48 6.39 24.26
CA SER A 141 -14.07 6.00 24.18
C SER A 141 -13.31 6.32 25.47
N PRO A 142 -12.50 5.38 26.00
CA PRO A 142 -11.67 5.64 27.16
C PRO A 142 -10.58 6.67 26.82
N TRP A 143 -10.18 7.47 27.82
CA TRP A 143 -9.12 8.45 27.66
C TRP A 143 -7.76 7.79 27.39
N ILE A 144 -7.47 6.70 28.10
CA ILE A 144 -6.24 5.92 27.97
C ILE A 144 -6.61 4.48 27.65
N ARG A 145 -6.11 3.95 26.54
CA ARG A 145 -6.22 2.54 26.16
C ARG A 145 -4.85 2.06 25.69
N ILE A 146 -4.22 1.22 26.49
CA ILE A 146 -2.93 0.64 26.14
C ILE A 146 -3.19 -0.69 25.41
N PRO A 147 -2.75 -0.87 24.15
CA PRO A 147 -2.84 -2.15 23.48
C PRO A 147 -1.89 -3.14 24.16
N TYR A 148 -2.40 -4.33 24.49
CA TYR A 148 -1.61 -5.41 25.08
C TYR A 148 -1.61 -6.62 24.16
N PRO A 149 -0.54 -7.44 24.18
CA PRO A 149 -0.47 -8.65 23.38
C PRO A 149 -1.63 -9.59 23.75
N PHE A 150 -2.18 -10.27 22.74
CA PHE A 150 -3.32 -11.18 22.88
C PHE A 150 -4.60 -10.53 23.44
N GLN A 151 -4.88 -9.26 23.09
CA GLN A 151 -6.07 -8.54 23.56
C GLN A 151 -7.42 -9.24 23.29
N TRP A 152 -7.49 -10.13 22.30
CA TRP A 152 -8.70 -10.89 21.97
C TRP A 152 -8.72 -12.30 22.57
N GLY A 153 -7.67 -12.72 23.29
CA GLY A 153 -7.48 -14.07 23.82
C GLY A 153 -6.46 -14.91 23.03
N PRO A 154 -6.27 -16.20 23.37
CA PRO A 154 -5.26 -17.04 22.73
C PRO A 154 -5.57 -17.30 21.24
N PRO A 155 -4.57 -17.32 20.34
CA PRO A 155 -4.80 -17.43 18.90
C PRO A 155 -5.47 -18.76 18.55
N VAL A 156 -6.35 -18.73 17.56
CA VAL A 156 -7.03 -19.93 17.04
C VAL A 156 -6.46 -20.24 15.67
N PHE A 157 -5.90 -21.43 15.51
CA PHE A 157 -5.31 -21.84 14.24
C PHE A 157 -6.31 -22.68 13.45
N ARG A 158 -6.88 -22.08 12.40
CA ARG A 158 -7.70 -22.79 11.41
C ARG A 158 -6.94 -22.85 10.10
N ALA A 159 -6.75 -24.06 9.57
CA ALA A 159 -5.99 -24.31 8.36
C ALA A 159 -6.44 -23.44 7.18
N SER A 160 -7.75 -23.35 6.90
CA SER A 160 -8.29 -22.54 5.80
C SER A 160 -7.87 -21.06 5.88
N HIS A 161 -8.07 -20.42 7.04
CA HIS A 161 -7.70 -19.00 7.22
C HIS A 161 -6.18 -18.78 7.19
N VAL A 162 -5.38 -19.75 7.65
CA VAL A 162 -3.92 -19.70 7.55
C VAL A 162 -3.51 -19.68 6.08
N PHE A 163 -3.96 -20.64 5.28
CA PHE A 163 -3.57 -20.75 3.87
C PHE A 163 -4.01 -19.54 3.03
N GLY A 164 -5.25 -19.05 3.20
CA GLY A 164 -5.67 -17.80 2.55
C GLY A 164 -4.78 -16.61 2.93
N MET A 165 -4.40 -16.51 4.21
CA MET A 165 -3.48 -15.47 4.68
C MET A 165 -2.05 -15.66 4.15
N MET A 166 -1.59 -16.89 3.91
CA MET A 166 -0.29 -17.14 3.28
C MET A 166 -0.26 -16.56 1.85
N GLY A 167 -1.34 -16.73 1.09
CA GLY A 167 -1.50 -16.10 -0.23
C GLY A 167 -1.49 -14.57 -0.14
N ALA A 168 -2.21 -14.01 0.83
CA ALA A 168 -2.25 -12.56 1.06
C ALA A 168 -0.86 -12.00 1.41
N VAL A 169 -0.09 -12.71 2.21
CA VAL A 169 1.28 -12.32 2.58
C VAL A 169 2.22 -12.32 1.36
N LEU A 170 2.11 -13.28 0.45
CA LEU A 170 2.84 -13.27 -0.82
C LEU A 170 2.45 -12.09 -1.72
N VAL A 171 1.15 -11.81 -1.80
CA VAL A 171 0.60 -10.65 -2.51
C VAL A 171 1.17 -9.34 -1.95
N THR A 172 1.18 -9.18 -0.63
CA THR A 172 1.70 -7.96 0.00
C THR A 172 3.19 -7.76 -0.27
N SER A 173 3.97 -8.84 -0.44
CA SER A 173 5.38 -8.75 -0.82
C SER A 173 5.58 -8.26 -2.25
N ALA A 174 4.77 -8.75 -3.19
CA ALA A 174 4.74 -8.29 -4.57
C ALA A 174 4.35 -6.80 -4.66
N GLU A 175 3.24 -6.43 -4.00
CA GLU A 175 2.76 -5.04 -3.94
C GLU A 175 3.79 -4.12 -3.30
N SER A 176 4.36 -4.52 -2.15
CA SER A 176 5.36 -3.72 -1.43
C SER A 176 6.60 -3.49 -2.27
N THR A 177 7.01 -4.46 -3.09
CA THR A 177 8.15 -4.27 -3.99
C THR A 177 7.90 -3.14 -4.99
N GLY A 178 6.73 -3.09 -5.62
CA GLY A 178 6.36 -1.98 -6.51
C GLY A 178 6.32 -0.64 -5.77
N THR A 179 5.77 -0.61 -4.55
CA THR A 179 5.76 0.62 -3.74
C THR A 179 7.16 1.09 -3.36
N PHE A 180 8.12 0.20 -3.09
CA PHE A 180 9.50 0.59 -2.78
C PHE A 180 10.18 1.26 -3.98
N PHE A 181 9.98 0.76 -5.20
CA PHE A 181 10.47 1.41 -6.41
C PHE A 181 9.82 2.77 -6.62
N ALA A 182 8.50 2.89 -6.43
CA ALA A 182 7.79 4.16 -6.52
C ALA A 182 8.26 5.18 -5.47
N ALA A 183 8.46 4.74 -4.23
CA ALA A 183 8.95 5.56 -3.12
C ALA A 183 10.36 6.08 -3.40
N ALA A 184 11.28 5.22 -3.84
CA ALA A 184 12.64 5.61 -4.18
C ALA A 184 12.65 6.67 -5.29
N ARG A 185 11.83 6.47 -6.33
CA ARG A 185 11.71 7.40 -7.46
C ARG A 185 11.20 8.77 -7.04
N LEU A 186 10.17 8.82 -6.19
CA LEU A 186 9.61 10.08 -5.68
C LEU A 186 10.51 10.79 -4.67
N ALA A 187 11.22 10.03 -3.84
CA ALA A 187 12.16 10.58 -2.86
C ALA A 187 13.46 11.07 -3.51
N GLY A 188 13.67 10.84 -4.81
CA GLY A 188 14.93 11.15 -5.51
C GLY A 188 16.09 10.23 -5.11
N ALA A 189 15.79 9.08 -4.50
CA ALA A 189 16.78 8.09 -4.13
C ALA A 189 17.18 7.21 -5.32
N THR A 190 18.33 6.57 -5.21
CA THR A 190 18.76 5.54 -6.15
C THR A 190 17.81 4.33 -6.12
N PRO A 191 17.69 3.55 -7.22
CA PRO A 191 16.85 2.35 -7.24
C PRO A 191 17.23 1.38 -6.11
N PRO A 192 16.23 0.81 -5.41
CA PRO A 192 16.48 -0.02 -4.24
C PRO A 192 17.23 -1.30 -4.65
N PRO A 193 18.40 -1.57 -4.05
CA PRO A 193 19.17 -2.76 -4.39
C PRO A 193 18.49 -4.04 -3.86
N PRO A 194 18.77 -5.22 -4.44
CA PRO A 194 18.08 -6.47 -4.08
C PRO A 194 18.18 -6.86 -2.60
N HIS A 195 19.29 -6.53 -1.93
CA HIS A 195 19.48 -6.82 -0.51
C HIS A 195 18.57 -5.95 0.38
N VAL A 196 18.33 -4.69 -0.02
CA VAL A 196 17.40 -3.79 0.66
C VAL A 196 15.97 -4.29 0.50
N LEU A 197 15.58 -4.69 -0.71
CA LEU A 197 14.25 -5.26 -0.95
C LEU A 197 14.02 -6.52 -0.09
N SER A 198 15.00 -7.44 -0.08
CA SER A 198 14.90 -8.69 0.68
C SER A 198 14.76 -8.45 2.18
N ARG A 199 15.59 -7.59 2.78
CA ARG A 199 15.47 -7.28 4.21
C ARG A 199 14.20 -6.48 4.54
N SER A 200 13.72 -5.63 3.63
CA SER A 200 12.46 -4.89 3.83
C SER A 200 11.26 -5.83 3.90
N ILE A 201 11.20 -6.86 3.03
CA ILE A 201 10.18 -7.91 3.12
C ILE A 201 10.34 -8.73 4.41
N GLY A 202 11.57 -9.00 4.85
CA GLY A 202 11.83 -9.67 6.13
C GLY A 202 11.31 -8.87 7.33
N LEU A 203 11.59 -7.56 7.36
CA LEU A 203 11.08 -6.63 8.37
C LEU A 203 9.56 -6.50 8.31
N GLN A 204 8.96 -6.48 7.12
CA GLN A 204 7.51 -6.51 6.95
C GLN A 204 6.91 -7.79 7.55
N GLY A 205 7.57 -8.94 7.39
CA GLY A 205 7.22 -10.19 8.06
C GLY A 205 7.27 -10.08 9.59
N ILE A 206 8.28 -9.43 10.15
CA ILE A 206 8.33 -9.16 11.61
C ILE A 206 7.18 -8.25 12.05
N SER A 207 6.86 -7.20 11.28
CA SER A 207 5.71 -6.35 11.56
C SER A 207 4.40 -7.14 11.54
N LEU A 208 4.20 -8.01 10.55
CA LEU A 208 3.04 -8.92 10.48
C LEU A 208 2.93 -9.87 11.68
N LEU A 209 4.06 -10.34 12.21
CA LEU A 209 4.09 -11.15 13.43
C LEU A 209 3.62 -10.32 14.64
N LEU A 210 4.08 -9.08 14.76
CA LEU A 210 3.66 -8.15 15.80
C LEU A 210 2.17 -7.79 15.66
N ASP A 211 1.67 -7.61 14.44
CA ASP A 211 0.25 -7.37 14.15
C ASP A 211 -0.61 -8.52 14.68
N GLY A 212 -0.21 -9.77 14.41
CA GLY A 212 -0.86 -10.95 14.97
C GLY A 212 -0.81 -10.97 16.51
N LEU A 213 0.33 -10.62 17.10
CA LEU A 213 0.53 -10.59 18.55
C LEU A 213 -0.35 -9.56 19.25
N PHE A 214 -0.41 -8.34 18.73
CA PHE A 214 -1.23 -7.26 19.30
C PHE A 214 -2.70 -7.33 18.85
N GLY A 215 -3.07 -8.23 17.94
CA GLY A 215 -4.46 -8.40 17.54
C GLY A 215 -4.98 -7.39 16.54
N ALA A 216 -4.11 -6.97 15.61
CA ALA A 216 -4.52 -6.17 14.47
C ALA A 216 -5.50 -6.96 13.58
N ALA A 217 -6.48 -6.25 13.03
CA ALA A 217 -7.47 -6.84 12.12
C ALA A 217 -6.92 -7.07 10.71
N VAL A 218 -5.85 -6.37 10.34
CA VAL A 218 -5.22 -6.38 9.02
C VAL A 218 -3.71 -6.39 9.22
N GLY A 219 -2.99 -7.09 8.33
CA GLY A 219 -1.53 -7.15 8.35
C GLY A 219 -0.86 -5.91 7.74
N THR A 220 0.36 -5.62 8.18
CA THR A 220 1.19 -4.51 7.68
C THR A 220 1.65 -4.75 6.25
N THR A 221 1.52 -3.71 5.42
CA THR A 221 2.08 -3.64 4.06
C THR A 221 2.65 -2.25 3.80
N ALA A 222 3.49 -2.12 2.76
CA ALA A 222 3.95 -0.81 2.34
C ALA A 222 2.78 -0.02 1.73
N SER A 223 2.52 1.16 2.29
CA SER A 223 1.37 2.00 1.96
C SER A 223 1.58 2.77 0.65
N VAL A 224 0.79 2.46 -0.36
CA VAL A 224 0.75 3.16 -1.66
C VAL A 224 0.39 4.64 -1.46
N GLU A 225 -0.49 4.91 -0.49
CA GLU A 225 -0.99 6.23 -0.15
C GLU A 225 0.15 7.14 0.35
N ASN A 226 0.99 6.65 1.26
CA ASN A 226 2.11 7.44 1.77
C ASN A 226 3.14 7.70 0.68
N VAL A 227 3.33 6.76 -0.26
CA VAL A 227 4.19 6.99 -1.42
C VAL A 227 3.62 8.10 -2.29
N GLY A 228 2.32 8.05 -2.63
CA GLY A 228 1.66 9.14 -3.35
C GLY A 228 1.80 10.49 -2.62
N LEU A 229 1.79 10.48 -1.29
CA LEU A 229 1.93 11.69 -0.47
C LEU A 229 3.33 12.31 -0.57
N ILE A 230 4.39 11.51 -0.73
CA ILE A 230 5.73 12.02 -1.04
C ILE A 230 5.69 12.78 -2.37
N GLY A 231 4.92 12.30 -3.35
CA GLY A 231 4.75 12.94 -4.65
C GLY A 231 4.01 14.28 -4.59
N LEU A 232 3.07 14.43 -3.64
CA LEU A 232 2.37 15.71 -3.42
C LEU A 232 3.19 16.71 -2.59
N THR A 233 3.81 16.22 -1.51
CA THR A 233 4.48 17.09 -0.53
C THR A 233 5.93 17.40 -0.89
N HIS A 234 6.51 16.65 -1.83
CA HIS A 234 7.93 16.69 -2.19
C HIS A 234 8.88 16.48 -1.00
N ILE A 235 8.43 15.76 0.04
CA ILE A 235 9.24 15.48 1.24
C ILE A 235 9.55 13.98 1.31
N GLY A 236 10.73 13.59 0.83
CA GLY A 236 11.27 12.22 0.92
C GLY A 236 12.12 11.93 2.17
N SER A 237 12.03 12.76 3.20
CA SER A 237 12.92 12.66 4.37
C SER A 237 12.51 11.56 5.35
N ARG A 238 13.46 10.67 5.68
CA ARG A 238 13.27 9.58 6.66
C ARG A 238 12.90 10.06 8.06
N ARG A 239 13.36 11.26 8.45
CA ARG A 239 13.05 11.85 9.78
C ARG A 239 11.55 12.08 9.95
N VAL A 240 10.84 12.42 8.86
CA VAL A 240 9.38 12.64 8.91
C VAL A 240 8.66 11.35 9.28
N VAL A 241 9.07 10.22 8.71
CA VAL A 241 8.49 8.90 9.02
C VAL A 241 8.79 8.49 10.46
N GLN A 242 10.02 8.74 10.95
CA GLN A 242 10.39 8.46 12.35
C GLN A 242 9.58 9.26 13.36
N ILE A 243 9.43 10.57 13.12
CA ILE A 243 8.63 11.46 13.97
C ILE A 243 7.14 11.05 13.89
N SER A 244 6.63 10.75 12.70
CA SER A 244 5.26 10.26 12.51
C SER A 244 5.00 8.96 13.28
N THR A 245 5.96 8.03 13.29
CA THR A 245 5.87 6.79 14.07
C THR A 245 5.77 7.07 15.58
N ALA A 246 6.56 8.01 16.10
CA ALA A 246 6.47 8.42 17.50
C ALA A 246 5.10 9.04 17.85
N PHE A 247 4.55 9.87 16.95
CA PHE A 247 3.19 10.39 17.09
C PHE A 247 2.13 9.29 17.03
N MET A 248 2.28 8.28 16.18
CA MET A 248 1.36 7.15 16.11
C MET A 248 1.35 6.35 17.42
N PHE A 249 2.51 6.09 18.01
CA PHE A 249 2.57 5.45 19.34
C PHE A 249 1.89 6.30 20.41
N PHE A 250 2.14 7.62 20.41
CA PHE A 250 1.51 8.54 21.34
C PHE A 250 -0.02 8.54 21.19
N PHE A 251 -0.54 8.73 19.97
CA PHE A 251 -1.98 8.75 19.72
C PHE A 251 -2.66 7.40 19.91
N SER A 252 -1.95 6.28 19.74
CA SER A 252 -2.49 4.95 20.01
C SER A 252 -2.86 4.75 21.48
N ILE A 253 -2.23 5.46 22.41
CA ILE A 253 -2.54 5.39 23.85
C ILE A 253 -3.80 6.19 24.19
N PHE A 254 -4.08 7.28 23.48
CA PHE A 254 -5.20 8.16 23.77
C PHE A 254 -6.43 7.83 22.92
N GLY A 255 -7.37 7.07 23.51
CA GLY A 255 -8.55 6.56 22.81
C GLY A 255 -9.46 7.66 22.24
N LYS A 256 -9.48 8.86 22.84
CA LYS A 256 -10.21 10.02 22.32
C LYS A 256 -9.70 10.50 20.96
N PHE A 257 -8.38 10.53 20.76
CA PHE A 257 -7.80 10.88 19.46
C PHE A 257 -8.11 9.81 18.41
N GLY A 258 -8.09 8.54 18.80
CA GLY A 258 -8.57 7.45 17.93
C GLY A 258 -10.04 7.63 17.52
N ALA A 259 -10.91 8.00 18.45
CA ALA A 259 -12.32 8.29 18.16
C ALA A 259 -12.49 9.54 17.26
N PHE A 260 -11.65 10.56 17.43
CA PHE A 260 -11.62 11.72 16.54
C PHE A 260 -11.26 11.33 15.11
N PHE A 261 -10.19 10.56 14.90
CA PHE A 261 -9.83 10.09 13.54
C PHE A 261 -10.89 9.16 12.94
N ALA A 262 -11.54 8.33 13.76
CA ALA A 262 -12.66 7.50 13.34
C ALA A 262 -13.93 8.28 12.97
N SER A 263 -14.05 9.54 13.42
CA SER A 263 -15.16 10.42 13.05
C SER A 263 -15.02 11.03 11.65
N ILE A 264 -13.83 10.96 11.04
CA ILE A 264 -13.59 11.52 9.72
C ILE A 264 -14.27 10.63 8.68
N PRO A 265 -15.20 11.15 7.86
CA PRO A 265 -15.89 10.36 6.85
C PRO A 265 -14.93 9.69 5.85
N LEU A 266 -15.13 8.39 5.61
CA LEU A 266 -14.37 7.62 4.61
C LEU A 266 -14.34 8.25 3.20
N PRO A 267 -15.42 8.92 2.72
CA PRO A 267 -15.41 9.59 1.42
C PRO A 267 -14.33 10.68 1.29
N ILE A 268 -13.88 11.30 2.39
CA ILE A 268 -12.77 12.28 2.37
C ILE A 268 -11.47 11.55 2.02
N PHE A 269 -11.18 10.42 2.65
CA PHE A 269 -10.00 9.61 2.34
C PHE A 269 -10.06 9.05 0.91
N ALA A 270 -11.23 8.61 0.46
CA ALA A 270 -11.43 8.12 -0.90
C ALA A 270 -11.11 9.19 -1.96
N ALA A 271 -11.47 10.45 -1.72
CA ALA A 271 -11.11 11.57 -2.59
C ALA A 271 -9.60 11.81 -2.66
N ILE A 272 -8.90 11.67 -1.52
CA ILE A 272 -7.45 11.75 -1.47
C ILE A 272 -6.83 10.60 -2.28
N TYR A 273 -7.34 9.37 -2.11
CA TYR A 273 -6.85 8.19 -2.82
C TYR A 273 -6.95 8.32 -4.34
N CYS A 274 -7.99 8.97 -4.88
CA CYS A 274 -8.08 9.25 -6.31
C CYS A 274 -6.85 10.01 -6.86
N VAL A 275 -6.33 10.98 -6.10
CA VAL A 275 -5.15 11.75 -6.49
C VAL A 275 -3.87 10.97 -6.22
N LEU A 276 -3.73 10.39 -5.03
CA LEU A 276 -2.51 9.68 -4.62
C LEU A 276 -2.23 8.46 -5.52
N PHE A 277 -3.23 7.64 -5.79
CA PHE A 277 -3.09 6.47 -6.65
C PHE A 277 -2.81 6.85 -8.10
N GLY A 278 -3.38 7.96 -8.59
CA GLY A 278 -3.07 8.52 -9.91
C GLY A 278 -1.61 8.97 -10.03
N ILE A 279 -1.06 9.61 -9.00
CA ILE A 279 0.35 10.00 -8.95
C ILE A 279 1.26 8.77 -8.98
N VAL A 280 0.98 7.75 -8.15
CA VAL A 280 1.73 6.48 -8.15
C VAL A 280 1.68 5.81 -9.52
N ALA A 281 0.53 5.82 -10.19
CA ALA A 281 0.41 5.28 -11.52
C ALA A 281 1.29 6.02 -12.55
N ALA A 282 1.32 7.36 -12.48
CA ALA A 282 2.16 8.19 -13.34
C ALA A 282 3.67 7.95 -13.11
N ILE A 283 4.07 7.68 -11.86
CA ILE A 283 5.45 7.31 -11.54
C ILE A 283 5.83 5.98 -12.17
N GLY A 284 4.90 5.01 -12.19
CA GLY A 284 5.08 3.77 -12.93
C GLY A 284 5.42 4.03 -14.40
N ILE A 285 4.65 4.90 -15.06
CA ILE A 285 4.89 5.30 -16.46
C ILE A 285 6.27 5.96 -16.62
N SER A 286 6.71 6.75 -15.64
CA SER A 286 8.01 7.43 -15.70
C SER A 286 9.21 6.47 -15.80
N PHE A 287 9.07 5.22 -15.36
CA PHE A 287 10.12 4.21 -15.52
C PHE A 287 10.37 3.82 -16.99
N LEU A 288 9.44 4.13 -17.90
CA LEU A 288 9.60 3.89 -19.34
C LEU A 288 10.80 4.63 -19.93
N GLN A 289 11.20 5.77 -19.35
CA GLN A 289 12.37 6.54 -19.80
C GLN A 289 13.70 5.75 -19.68
N PHE A 290 13.73 4.69 -18.88
CA PHE A 290 14.90 3.85 -18.69
C PHE A 290 14.93 2.65 -19.64
N ALA A 291 13.89 2.46 -20.45
CA ALA A 291 13.78 1.41 -21.44
C ALA A 291 13.57 2.01 -22.84
N ASN A 292 13.87 1.23 -23.88
CA ASN A 292 13.63 1.69 -25.25
C ASN A 292 12.13 1.63 -25.57
N SER A 293 11.45 2.78 -25.56
CA SER A 293 10.01 2.89 -25.86
C SER A 293 9.66 2.71 -27.34
N ASN A 294 10.64 2.74 -28.24
CA ASN A 294 10.43 2.52 -29.67
C ASN A 294 10.43 1.03 -30.06
N SER A 295 10.84 0.16 -29.14
CA SER A 295 10.86 -1.29 -29.37
C SER A 295 9.45 -1.86 -29.22
N MET A 296 8.91 -2.43 -30.31
CA MET A 296 7.60 -3.10 -30.29
C MET A 296 7.53 -4.24 -29.28
N ARG A 297 8.66 -4.92 -29.02
CA ARG A 297 8.79 -5.95 -27.97
C ARG A 297 8.47 -5.36 -26.59
N ASN A 298 9.06 -4.23 -26.25
CA ASN A 298 8.87 -3.59 -24.94
C ASN A 298 7.44 -3.05 -24.79
N LEU A 299 6.90 -2.44 -25.83
CA LEU A 299 5.50 -1.99 -25.86
C LEU A 299 4.53 -3.17 -25.70
N TYR A 300 4.82 -4.30 -26.34
CA TYR A 300 4.03 -5.52 -26.21
C TYR A 300 4.06 -6.06 -24.77
N ILE A 301 5.25 -6.22 -24.18
CA ILE A 301 5.40 -6.69 -22.78
C ILE A 301 4.65 -5.76 -21.83
N LEU A 302 4.85 -4.45 -21.95
CA LEU A 302 4.20 -3.44 -21.10
C LEU A 302 2.68 -3.50 -21.23
N GLY A 303 2.16 -3.45 -22.45
CA GLY A 303 0.72 -3.41 -22.72
C GLY A 303 0.01 -4.67 -22.26
N VAL A 304 0.56 -5.85 -22.59
CA VAL A 304 -0.02 -7.14 -22.19
C VAL A 304 0.04 -7.31 -20.67
N SER A 305 1.14 -6.95 -20.02
CA SER A 305 1.27 -7.09 -18.56
C SER A 305 0.33 -6.16 -17.79
N LEU A 306 0.15 -4.92 -18.27
CA LEU A 306 -0.77 -3.96 -17.66
C LEU A 306 -2.22 -4.42 -17.82
N PHE A 307 -2.61 -4.80 -19.04
CA PHE A 307 -3.97 -5.25 -19.32
C PHE A 307 -4.32 -6.54 -18.57
N LEU A 308 -3.46 -7.57 -18.64
CA LEU A 308 -3.70 -8.83 -17.93
C LEU A 308 -3.63 -8.67 -16.41
N GLY A 309 -2.74 -7.80 -15.91
CA GLY A 309 -2.66 -7.47 -14.48
C GLY A 309 -3.99 -6.99 -13.92
N VAL A 310 -4.68 -6.09 -14.61
CA VAL A 310 -6.01 -5.59 -14.19
C VAL A 310 -7.14 -6.56 -14.55
N SER A 311 -7.13 -7.12 -15.76
CA SER A 311 -8.23 -7.96 -16.25
C SER A 311 -8.37 -9.27 -15.47
N ILE A 312 -7.26 -9.99 -15.24
CA ILE A 312 -7.28 -11.25 -14.49
C ILE A 312 -7.68 -11.00 -13.04
N SER A 313 -7.11 -9.98 -12.39
CA SER A 313 -7.45 -9.65 -11.00
C SER A 313 -8.92 -9.29 -10.83
N GLN A 314 -9.50 -8.51 -11.75
CA GLN A 314 -10.93 -8.20 -11.75
C GLN A 314 -11.81 -9.43 -11.97
N TYR A 315 -11.41 -10.36 -12.83
CA TYR A 315 -12.13 -11.64 -13.01
C TYR A 315 -12.15 -12.44 -11.70
N PHE A 316 -11.01 -12.57 -11.02
CA PHE A 316 -10.92 -13.30 -9.76
C PHE A 316 -11.71 -12.61 -8.63
N VAL A 317 -11.65 -11.28 -8.53
CA VAL A 317 -12.40 -10.53 -7.52
C VAL A 317 -13.91 -10.62 -7.76
N SER A 318 -14.37 -10.48 -9.01
CA SER A 318 -15.82 -10.50 -9.33
C SER A 318 -16.46 -11.88 -9.21
N HIS A 319 -15.70 -12.96 -9.40
CA HIS A 319 -16.17 -14.34 -9.25
C HIS A 319 -15.84 -14.99 -7.90
N THR A 320 -15.29 -14.24 -6.94
CA THR A 320 -15.16 -14.73 -5.57
C THR A 320 -16.51 -14.64 -4.87
N THR A 321 -17.04 -15.81 -4.47
CA THR A 321 -18.31 -15.91 -3.74
C THR A 321 -18.21 -15.29 -2.34
N THR A 322 -19.35 -14.95 -1.73
CA THR A 322 -19.42 -14.41 -0.35
C THR A 322 -18.81 -15.33 0.70
N ASP A 323 -18.72 -16.64 0.40
CA ASP A 323 -18.10 -17.65 1.25
C ASP A 323 -16.57 -17.75 1.07
N GLY A 324 -15.99 -16.91 0.19
CA GLY A 324 -14.55 -16.83 -0.03
C GLY A 324 -14.00 -17.79 -1.09
N HIS A 325 -14.86 -18.56 -1.76
CA HIS A 325 -14.43 -19.45 -2.84
C HIS A 325 -14.33 -18.69 -4.16
N GLY A 326 -13.12 -18.63 -4.71
CA GLY A 326 -12.83 -18.05 -6.01
C GLY A 326 -13.05 -19.02 -7.18
N PRO A 327 -12.68 -18.60 -8.40
CA PRO A 327 -12.89 -19.38 -9.62
C PRO A 327 -12.05 -20.66 -9.67
N VAL A 328 -10.90 -20.72 -8.99
CA VAL A 328 -10.08 -21.94 -8.92
C VAL A 328 -10.71 -22.92 -7.94
N LYS A 329 -11.15 -24.08 -8.45
CA LYS A 329 -11.77 -25.17 -7.69
C LYS A 329 -11.04 -26.49 -7.98
N THR A 330 -10.07 -26.82 -7.14
CA THR A 330 -9.42 -28.14 -7.10
C THR A 330 -9.80 -28.88 -5.82
N ASP A 331 -9.51 -30.18 -5.73
CA ASP A 331 -9.76 -30.99 -4.52
C ASP A 331 -8.97 -30.49 -3.29
N GLY A 332 -7.91 -29.69 -3.51
CA GLY A 332 -7.14 -29.03 -2.47
C GLY A 332 -7.72 -27.65 -2.11
N GLY A 333 -8.63 -27.58 -1.15
CA GLY A 333 -9.22 -26.31 -0.69
C GLY A 333 -8.18 -25.24 -0.29
N TRP A 334 -7.11 -25.65 0.37
CA TRP A 334 -6.00 -24.77 0.77
C TRP A 334 -5.23 -24.18 -0.42
N PHE A 335 -5.07 -24.96 -1.50
CA PHE A 335 -4.39 -24.53 -2.71
C PHE A 335 -5.24 -23.52 -3.49
N ASN A 336 -6.55 -23.74 -3.51
CA ASN A 336 -7.51 -22.82 -4.11
C ASN A 336 -7.43 -21.44 -3.44
N ASP A 337 -7.44 -21.39 -2.11
CA ASP A 337 -7.43 -20.13 -1.36
C ASP A 337 -6.17 -19.31 -1.65
N ILE A 338 -5.01 -19.96 -1.72
CA ILE A 338 -3.73 -19.30 -2.06
C ILE A 338 -3.77 -18.76 -3.49
N LEU A 339 -4.13 -19.59 -4.47
CA LEU A 339 -4.15 -19.17 -5.88
C LEU A 339 -5.16 -18.07 -6.13
N ASN A 340 -6.38 -18.21 -5.61
CA ASN A 340 -7.41 -17.19 -5.76
C ASN A 340 -6.92 -15.85 -5.19
N THR A 341 -6.27 -15.86 -4.02
CA THR A 341 -5.70 -14.64 -3.42
C THR A 341 -4.58 -14.03 -4.27
N ILE A 342 -3.67 -14.84 -4.79
CA ILE A 342 -2.56 -14.38 -5.64
C ILE A 342 -3.08 -13.72 -6.92
N PHE A 343 -4.02 -14.37 -7.62
CA PHE A 343 -4.55 -13.86 -8.87
C PHE A 343 -5.53 -12.70 -8.69
N SER A 344 -6.15 -12.56 -7.51
CA SER A 344 -6.92 -11.36 -7.14
C SER A 344 -6.06 -10.10 -6.99
N SER A 345 -4.73 -10.22 -6.90
CA SER A 345 -3.83 -9.09 -6.74
C SER A 345 -3.34 -8.55 -8.09
N PRO A 346 -3.73 -7.33 -8.49
CA PRO A 346 -3.30 -6.76 -9.75
C PRO A 346 -1.77 -6.64 -9.90
N PRO A 347 -1.00 -6.16 -8.89
CA PRO A 347 0.46 -6.09 -8.96
C PRO A 347 1.13 -7.45 -9.10
N THR A 348 0.62 -8.47 -8.42
CA THR A 348 1.21 -9.81 -8.43
C THR A 348 1.08 -10.44 -9.80
N VAL A 349 -0.09 -10.32 -10.43
CA VAL A 349 -0.32 -10.77 -11.81
C VAL A 349 0.57 -10.02 -12.79
N ALA A 350 0.70 -8.69 -12.65
CA ALA A 350 1.58 -7.88 -13.50
C ALA A 350 3.05 -8.31 -13.39
N ILE A 351 3.54 -8.63 -12.18
CA ILE A 351 4.90 -9.17 -11.97
C ILE A 351 5.06 -10.51 -12.69
N ILE A 352 4.12 -11.44 -12.49
CA ILE A 352 4.20 -12.78 -13.09
C ILE A 352 4.21 -12.69 -14.62
N VAL A 353 3.24 -12.00 -15.21
CA VAL A 353 3.11 -11.87 -16.67
C VAL A 353 4.31 -11.11 -17.24
N GLY A 354 4.68 -9.98 -16.63
CA GLY A 354 5.78 -9.15 -17.11
C GLY A 354 7.12 -9.87 -17.08
N THR A 355 7.43 -10.54 -15.97
CA THR A 355 8.69 -11.31 -15.87
C THR A 355 8.72 -12.52 -16.81
N LEU A 356 7.59 -13.21 -17.00
CA LEU A 356 7.53 -14.33 -17.95
C LEU A 356 7.74 -13.86 -19.38
N LEU A 357 7.02 -12.82 -19.82
CA LEU A 357 7.14 -12.30 -21.19
C LEU A 357 8.53 -11.72 -21.45
N ASP A 358 9.08 -10.97 -20.50
CA ASP A 358 10.37 -10.33 -20.68
C ASP A 358 11.55 -11.32 -20.72
N ASN A 359 11.44 -12.46 -20.02
CA ASN A 359 12.47 -13.50 -20.07
C ASN A 359 12.29 -14.51 -21.21
N THR A 360 11.08 -14.67 -21.75
CA THR A 360 10.80 -15.61 -22.85
C THR A 360 10.96 -14.99 -24.23
N LEU A 361 10.54 -13.73 -24.42
CA LEU A 361 10.65 -13.03 -25.69
C LEU A 361 12.09 -12.53 -25.90
N ASP A 362 12.88 -13.20 -26.73
CA ASP A 362 14.19 -12.79 -27.27
C ASP A 362 15.11 -12.05 -26.28
N ALA A 363 15.20 -12.56 -25.05
CA ALA A 363 15.86 -11.88 -23.92
C ALA A 363 17.35 -11.55 -24.15
N ARG A 364 18.05 -12.29 -25.02
CA ARG A 364 19.50 -12.12 -25.28
C ARG A 364 19.83 -11.08 -26.34
N ARG A 365 18.97 -10.85 -27.36
CA ARG A 365 19.26 -9.89 -28.44
C ARG A 365 18.91 -8.45 -28.08
N PHE A 366 18.00 -8.27 -27.12
CA PHE A 366 17.45 -6.98 -26.72
C PHE A 366 17.79 -6.62 -25.27
N HIS A 367 18.95 -7.07 -24.77
CA HIS A 367 19.37 -6.81 -23.38
C HIS A 367 19.44 -5.31 -23.06
N ASP A 368 19.88 -4.50 -24.03
CA ASP A 368 20.04 -3.05 -23.87
C ASP A 368 18.69 -2.32 -23.93
N ASP A 369 17.76 -2.83 -24.75
CA ASP A 369 16.41 -2.30 -24.89
C ASP A 369 15.58 -2.45 -23.60
N ARG A 370 15.87 -3.45 -22.77
CA ARG A 370 15.12 -3.72 -21.51
C ARG A 370 15.38 -2.67 -20.42
N GLY A 371 16.45 -1.88 -20.55
CA GLY A 371 16.87 -0.93 -19.50
C GLY A 371 17.64 -1.57 -18.35
N ILE A 372 18.04 -2.84 -18.45
CA ILE A 372 18.76 -3.55 -17.38
C ILE A 372 20.12 -2.88 -17.11
N GLN A 373 20.79 -2.35 -18.13
CA GLN A 373 22.05 -1.63 -17.98
C GLN A 373 21.95 -0.45 -17.00
N TRP A 374 20.80 0.23 -16.94
CA TRP A 374 20.56 1.31 -15.97
C TRP A 374 20.45 0.79 -14.53
N LEU A 375 19.92 -0.43 -14.33
CA LEU A 375 19.68 -1.00 -13.01
C LEU A 375 20.91 -1.73 -12.43
N VAL A 376 21.77 -2.28 -13.30
CA VAL A 376 22.96 -3.08 -12.94
C VAL A 376 23.92 -2.36 -11.96
N PRO A 377 24.27 -1.07 -12.13
CA PRO A 377 25.15 -0.37 -11.19
C PRO A 377 24.62 -0.39 -9.76
N PHE A 378 23.29 -0.36 -9.59
CA PHE A 378 22.64 -0.34 -8.30
C PHE A 378 22.47 -1.73 -7.68
N HIS A 379 22.59 -2.80 -8.46
CA HIS A 379 22.47 -4.17 -7.92
C HIS A 379 23.63 -4.57 -7.01
N HIS A 380 24.81 -3.95 -7.15
CA HIS A 380 25.99 -4.29 -6.39
C HIS A 380 26.14 -3.43 -5.13
N ARG A 381 26.37 -4.12 -3.99
CA ARG A 381 26.60 -3.49 -2.67
C ARG A 381 27.76 -2.47 -2.67
N LYS A 382 28.80 -2.70 -3.47
CA LYS A 382 29.99 -1.85 -3.59
C LYS A 382 29.98 -0.90 -4.79
N GLY A 383 28.87 -0.80 -5.52
CA GLY A 383 28.81 -0.08 -6.80
C GLY A 383 28.69 1.44 -6.67
N ASP A 384 27.95 1.93 -5.67
CA ASP A 384 27.65 3.36 -5.49
C ASP A 384 27.62 3.72 -3.99
N THR A 385 28.45 4.68 -3.58
CA THR A 385 28.50 5.18 -2.18
C THR A 385 27.18 5.82 -1.76
N ARG A 386 26.37 6.32 -2.71
CA ARG A 386 25.06 6.93 -2.43
C ARG A 386 24.02 5.89 -1.99
N ASN A 387 24.15 4.63 -2.44
CA ASN A 387 23.24 3.55 -2.00
C ASN A 387 23.33 3.32 -0.49
N GLU A 388 24.55 3.35 0.08
CA GLU A 388 24.73 3.20 1.52
C GLU A 388 24.08 4.37 2.26
N GLU A 389 24.26 5.60 1.80
CA GLU A 389 23.63 6.77 2.41
C GLU A 389 22.10 6.69 2.39
N PHE A 390 21.48 6.35 1.25
CA PHE A 390 20.03 6.26 1.08
C PHE A 390 19.39 5.03 1.74
N TYR A 391 20.14 3.99 2.05
CA TYR A 391 19.59 2.75 2.59
C TYR A 391 20.25 2.29 3.91
N ASN A 392 21.04 3.10 4.58
CA ASN A 392 21.53 2.75 5.92
C ASN A 392 20.41 2.61 6.97
N LEU A 393 20.53 1.66 7.91
CA LEU A 393 19.56 1.54 9.01
C LEU A 393 19.72 2.71 9.99
N PRO A 394 18.62 3.13 10.66
CA PRO A 394 18.70 4.14 11.71
C PRO A 394 19.54 3.65 12.90
N LEU A 395 20.09 4.60 13.68
CA LEU A 395 20.72 4.35 14.99
C LEU A 395 21.86 3.30 15.00
N ARG A 396 22.61 3.15 13.90
CA ARG A 396 23.71 2.17 13.78
C ARG A 396 23.30 0.72 14.11
N ILE A 397 22.02 0.36 13.89
CA ILE A 397 21.54 -1.03 14.01
C ILE A 397 22.35 -1.99 13.11
N ASN A 398 23.00 -1.43 12.07
CA ASN A 398 24.00 -2.10 11.25
C ASN A 398 25.10 -2.82 12.05
N GLU A 399 25.45 -2.38 13.25
CA GLU A 399 26.51 -3.01 14.06
C GLU A 399 26.04 -4.33 14.71
N TYR A 400 24.73 -4.52 14.87
CA TYR A 400 24.14 -5.69 15.54
C TYR A 400 23.50 -6.69 14.57
N MET A 401 23.31 -6.31 13.31
CA MET A 401 22.82 -7.23 12.28
C MET A 401 23.98 -7.98 11.62
N PRO A 402 23.86 -9.31 11.39
CA PRO A 402 24.85 -10.05 10.64
C PRO A 402 25.11 -9.40 9.27
N THR A 403 26.37 -9.33 8.86
CA THR A 403 26.81 -8.73 7.58
C THR A 403 26.13 -9.31 6.34
N ARG A 404 25.45 -10.45 6.49
CA ARG A 404 24.62 -11.12 5.48
C ARG A 404 23.30 -10.38 5.19
N TYR A 405 22.78 -9.61 6.14
CA TYR A 405 21.49 -8.89 6.09
C TYR A 405 21.64 -7.37 5.90
N LEU A 406 22.88 -6.89 5.98
CA LEU A 406 23.33 -5.56 5.60
C LEU A 406 23.72 -5.55 4.13
#